data_AF-A0A351K0G2-F1
#
_entry.id   AF-A0A351K0G2-F1
#
_cell.length_a   1.000
_cell.length_b   1.000
_cell.length_c   1.000
_cell.angle_alpha   90.00
_cell.angle_beta   90.00
_cell.angle_gamma   90.00
#
_symmetry.space_group_name_H-M   'P 1'
#
loop_
_entity.id
_entity.type
_entity.pdbx_description
1 polymer ?
#
loop_
_entity_poly.entity_id
_entity_poly.type
_entity_poly.pdbx_seq_one_letter_code
_entity_poly.pdbx_strand_id
1 'polypeptide(L)'
;MLKEGPTKNLLPRLSTRREYFDYLDRWTVGTVDDLRTHMTTRALVKAYLLETSRFNGSRDALAALGSLHQEISPVDDRLHRLRWRGEESDWALVEVADQRYPALYTALESDTANKRVDRLIQGSPLLDRAWFAAPMFQHLWQLVLDAYPPHRFSQIVFEHESLYEVFADDLAVSSVDNELDDTWHVDDEDMLGVERRRTRMQITERIGKLGRALPRMRPEYEPLESIVRLRIPAPHRGGHDVYFDGKFTNRSDSISSLLQTIQMVTSIYSRLTELAEEAAWPHTADMVTGGAQPISLGNPVLVKFGERLELATFERWIAVLRRKNNRFRLWGNPIRLGEGKVHIYAVDNHLWQPIDLEITRDHLYALLPAGTCGNTIHRLVTNLQRFIAPRLETYIGDQRYEDFIAQALAGTVSGHNSHD
;
A
#
# COMPACT_ATOMS: atom_id res chain seq x y z
N MET A 1 12.31 -1.11 27.61
CA MET A 1 13.20 -0.22 26.83
C MET A 1 14.39 -1.06 26.34
N LEU A 2 14.21 -1.76 25.22
CA LEU A 2 15.27 -2.58 24.62
C LEU A 2 16.35 -1.64 24.06
N LYS A 3 17.61 -1.88 24.40
CA LYS A 3 18.76 -1.17 23.80
C LYS A 3 18.87 -1.64 22.34
N GLU A 4 18.18 -0.96 21.42
CA GLU A 4 18.45 -1.09 19.99
C GLU A 4 19.94 -0.70 19.77
N GLY A 5 20.71 -1.57 19.11
CA GLY A 5 22.09 -1.27 18.74
C GLY A 5 22.18 -0.06 17.79
N PRO A 6 23.39 0.44 17.49
CA PRO A 6 23.54 1.60 16.61
C PRO A 6 22.91 1.32 15.23
N THR A 7 21.98 2.19 14.83
CA THR A 7 21.32 2.09 13.51
C THR A 7 22.37 2.27 12.41
N LYS A 8 22.52 1.26 11.55
CA LYS A 8 23.44 1.29 10.40
C LYS A 8 22.79 1.95 9.19
N ASN A 9 23.61 2.41 8.25
CA ASN A 9 23.19 2.96 6.95
C ASN A 9 22.33 4.23 7.04
N LEU A 10 22.58 5.06 8.05
CA LEU A 10 22.05 6.43 8.11
C LEU A 10 22.65 7.28 6.98
N LEU A 11 21.90 8.28 6.55
CA LEU A 11 22.32 9.19 5.49
C LEU A 11 23.30 10.24 6.03
N PRO A 12 24.35 10.58 5.27
CA PRO A 12 25.22 11.68 5.63
C PRO A 12 24.46 13.01 5.54
N ARG A 13 24.96 14.02 6.27
CA ARG A 13 24.46 15.39 6.11
C ARG A 13 25.14 16.02 4.89
N LEU A 14 24.35 16.23 3.85
CA LEU A 14 24.76 16.90 2.62
C LEU A 14 23.95 18.20 2.47
N SER A 15 24.43 19.11 1.65
CA SER A 15 23.89 20.47 1.57
C SER A 15 22.95 20.65 0.40
N THR A 16 23.06 19.84 -0.66
CA THR A 16 22.27 20.00 -1.87
C THR A 16 21.57 18.71 -2.29
N ARG A 17 20.46 18.86 -3.03
CA ARG A 17 19.76 17.74 -3.67
C ARG A 17 20.68 16.89 -4.53
N ARG A 18 21.54 17.54 -5.33
CA ARG A 18 22.49 16.86 -6.21
C ARG A 18 23.43 15.97 -5.42
N GLU A 19 24.01 16.47 -4.33
CA GLU A 19 24.91 15.68 -3.49
C GLU A 19 24.21 14.45 -2.90
N TYR A 20 22.96 14.59 -2.45
CA TYR A 20 22.18 13.47 -1.92
C TYR A 20 21.90 12.40 -2.97
N PHE A 21 21.47 12.78 -4.16
CA PHE A 21 21.20 11.80 -5.21
C PHE A 21 22.50 11.20 -5.78
N ASP A 22 23.58 11.98 -5.91
CA ASP A 22 24.92 11.48 -6.27
C ASP A 22 25.46 10.50 -5.20
N TYR A 23 25.13 10.71 -3.93
CA TYR A 23 25.44 9.76 -2.86
C TYR A 23 24.65 8.47 -2.98
N LEU A 24 23.32 8.55 -3.16
CA LEU A 24 22.46 7.37 -3.32
C LEU A 24 22.80 6.58 -4.60
N ASP A 25 23.22 7.26 -5.67
CA ASP A 25 23.61 6.62 -6.92
C ASP A 25 24.91 5.82 -6.75
N ARG A 26 25.94 6.45 -6.14
CA ARG A 26 27.18 5.75 -5.75
C ARG A 26 26.93 4.60 -4.77
N TRP A 27 25.99 4.76 -3.84
CA TRP A 27 25.57 3.69 -2.94
C TRP A 27 25.00 2.51 -3.72
N THR A 28 24.08 2.79 -4.65
CA THR A 28 23.39 1.81 -5.48
C THR A 28 24.36 1.03 -6.37
N VAL A 29 25.30 1.70 -7.05
CA VAL A 29 26.33 1.04 -7.86
C VAL A 29 27.14 0.05 -7.02
N GLY A 30 27.57 0.46 -5.82
CA GLY A 30 28.29 -0.42 -4.91
C GLY A 30 27.46 -1.64 -4.48
N THR A 31 26.17 -1.46 -4.17
CA THR A 31 25.31 -2.59 -3.76
C THR A 31 25.05 -3.59 -4.90
N VAL A 32 25.02 -3.12 -6.14
CA VAL A 32 24.82 -3.98 -7.31
C VAL A 32 26.04 -4.85 -7.61
N ASP A 33 27.24 -4.38 -7.28
CA ASP A 33 28.47 -5.18 -7.34
C ASP A 33 28.54 -6.19 -6.18
N ASP A 34 28.17 -5.78 -4.96
CA ASP A 34 28.02 -6.64 -3.80
C ASP A 34 27.01 -7.79 -4.02
N LEU A 35 25.88 -7.51 -4.68
CA LEU A 35 24.88 -8.52 -5.02
C LEU A 35 25.42 -9.59 -5.98
N ARG A 36 26.40 -9.26 -6.83
CA ARG A 36 27.04 -10.24 -7.72
C ARG A 36 28.02 -11.15 -6.99
N THR A 37 28.70 -10.62 -5.98
CA THR A 37 29.69 -11.36 -5.19
C THR A 37 29.07 -12.15 -4.04
N HIS A 38 27.72 -12.16 -3.95
CA HIS A 38 26.95 -12.77 -2.84
C HIS A 38 27.36 -12.26 -1.46
N MET A 39 27.99 -11.07 -1.39
CA MET A 39 28.41 -10.42 -0.15
C MET A 39 27.65 -9.10 -0.02
N THR A 40 26.45 -9.12 0.53
CA THR A 40 25.66 -7.88 0.74
C THR A 40 26.13 -7.18 2.00
N THR A 41 27.20 -6.40 1.90
CA THR A 41 27.67 -5.58 3.03
C THR A 41 26.80 -4.33 3.24
N ARG A 42 26.06 -3.91 2.20
CA ARG A 42 25.22 -2.71 2.19
C ARG A 42 23.75 -3.04 1.91
N ALA A 43 22.86 -2.35 2.62
CA ALA A 43 21.43 -2.34 2.31
C ALA A 43 21.15 -1.75 0.93
N LEU A 44 20.07 -2.20 0.29
CA LEU A 44 19.53 -1.56 -0.91
C LEU A 44 18.86 -0.22 -0.59
N VAL A 45 18.93 0.74 -1.51
CA VAL A 45 18.13 1.97 -1.40
C VAL A 45 16.65 1.64 -1.55
N LYS A 46 15.83 2.22 -0.68
CA LYS A 46 14.38 2.03 -0.62
C LYS A 46 13.69 3.37 -0.77
N ALA A 47 12.49 3.34 -1.33
CA ALA A 47 11.57 4.45 -1.26
C ALA A 47 10.23 4.01 -0.68
N TYR A 48 9.49 4.93 -0.09
CA TYR A 48 8.15 4.72 0.42
C TYR A 48 7.27 5.84 -0.11
N LEU A 49 6.28 5.48 -0.92
CA LEU A 49 5.24 6.40 -1.36
C LEU A 49 4.18 6.46 -0.26
N LEU A 50 4.01 7.65 0.29
CA LEU A 50 3.04 7.93 1.33
C LEU A 50 1.89 8.72 0.73
N GLU A 51 0.75 8.70 1.41
CA GLU A 51 -0.41 9.52 1.05
C GLU A 51 -0.80 10.42 2.21
N THR A 52 -1.06 11.69 1.89
CA THR A 52 -1.54 12.68 2.84
C THR A 52 -2.99 13.04 2.57
N SER A 53 -3.71 13.25 3.65
CA SER A 53 -5.12 13.62 3.61
C SER A 53 -5.33 15.09 3.92
N ARG A 54 -6.49 15.62 3.52
CA ARG A 54 -6.84 17.02 3.80
C ARG A 54 -7.18 17.18 5.28
N PHE A 55 -6.55 18.14 5.93
CA PHE A 55 -7.01 18.71 7.19
C PHE A 55 -7.45 20.13 6.87
N ASN A 56 -8.63 20.60 7.29
CA ASN A 56 -9.15 21.95 7.00
C ASN A 56 -9.32 22.37 5.52
N GLY A 57 -9.27 21.42 4.57
CA GLY A 57 -9.38 21.70 3.13
C GLY A 57 -8.05 21.93 2.41
N SER A 58 -6.93 21.98 3.14
CA SER A 58 -5.58 22.02 2.57
C SER A 58 -4.78 20.74 2.87
N ARG A 59 -3.77 20.44 2.03
CA ARG A 59 -2.79 19.37 2.28
C ARG A 59 -1.45 20.00 2.58
N ASP A 60 -0.81 19.55 3.66
CA ASP A 60 0.56 19.91 4.01
C ASP A 60 1.30 18.63 4.40
N ALA A 61 2.10 18.12 3.47
CA ALA A 61 2.84 16.89 3.66
C ALA A 61 3.85 16.98 4.81
N LEU A 62 4.50 18.14 4.96
CA LEU A 62 5.52 18.32 5.98
C LEU A 62 4.90 18.40 7.36
N ALA A 63 3.75 19.07 7.50
CA ALA A 63 2.98 19.05 8.73
C ALA A 63 2.48 17.64 9.08
N ALA A 64 2.02 16.86 8.09
CA ALA A 64 1.58 15.48 8.29
C ALA A 64 2.72 14.54 8.74
N LEU A 65 3.95 14.80 8.27
CA LEU A 65 5.17 14.07 8.66
C LEU A 65 5.77 14.57 9.98
N GLY A 66 5.48 15.82 10.35
CA GLY A 66 5.95 16.50 11.55
C GLY A 66 5.30 15.93 12.82
N SER A 67 5.72 14.74 13.25
CA SER A 67 5.32 14.19 14.55
C SER A 67 6.18 14.76 15.69
N LEU A 68 5.73 14.60 16.94
CA LEU A 68 6.44 15.05 18.17
C LEU A 68 7.89 14.54 18.30
N HIS A 69 8.27 13.53 17.54
CA HIS A 69 9.55 12.82 17.66
C HIS A 69 10.49 13.01 16.46
N GLN A 70 10.08 13.78 15.45
CA GLN A 70 10.89 14.01 14.25
C GLN A 70 11.25 15.46 14.06
N GLU A 71 12.41 15.66 13.46
CA GLU A 71 12.90 16.93 12.99
C GLU A 71 12.96 16.87 11.47
N ILE A 72 12.31 17.85 10.85
CA ILE A 72 12.30 18.04 9.41
C ILE A 72 13.14 19.28 9.13
N SER A 73 14.10 19.17 8.22
CA SER A 73 14.90 20.32 7.79
C SER A 73 15.00 20.38 6.26
N PRO A 74 14.86 21.56 5.65
CA PRO A 74 14.91 21.68 4.20
C PRO A 74 16.32 21.43 3.67
N VAL A 75 16.40 20.76 2.52
CA VAL A 75 17.57 20.78 1.62
C VAL A 75 17.32 21.81 0.52
N ASP A 76 16.09 21.82 0.00
CA ASP A 76 15.56 22.81 -0.93
C ASP A 76 14.02 22.88 -0.80
N ASP A 77 13.34 23.54 -1.73
CA ASP A 77 11.88 23.75 -1.70
C ASP A 77 11.03 22.47 -1.72
N ARG A 78 11.56 21.35 -2.22
CA ARG A 78 10.82 20.07 -2.32
C ARG A 78 11.47 18.94 -1.54
N LEU A 79 12.78 18.96 -1.36
CA LEU A 79 13.55 17.92 -0.69
C LEU A 79 13.86 18.33 0.75
N HIS A 80 13.50 17.46 1.69
CA HIS A 80 13.68 17.67 3.12
C HIS A 80 14.36 16.45 3.74
N ARG A 81 15.05 16.66 4.86
CA ARG A 81 15.70 15.61 5.65
C ARG A 81 14.83 15.27 6.83
N LEU A 82 14.72 13.98 7.11
CA LEU A 82 14.02 13.45 8.27
C LEU A 82 15.05 12.89 9.26
N ARG A 83 14.92 13.32 10.51
CA ARG A 83 15.76 12.89 11.62
C ARG A 83 14.90 12.56 12.84
N TRP A 84 15.22 11.48 13.54
CA TRP A 84 14.62 11.24 14.86
C TRP A 84 15.30 12.12 15.90
N ARG A 85 14.51 12.70 16.82
CA ARG A 85 15.07 13.49 17.94
C ARG A 85 16.03 12.62 18.74
N GLY A 86 17.26 13.13 18.92
CA GLY A 86 18.34 12.43 19.61
C GLY A 86 19.27 11.62 18.71
N GLU A 87 18.99 11.49 17.41
CA GLU A 87 19.94 10.92 16.44
C GLU A 87 20.85 11.99 15.84
N GLU A 88 22.10 11.65 15.59
CA GLU A 88 23.06 12.58 14.98
C GLU A 88 22.95 12.65 13.46
N SER A 89 22.43 11.61 12.81
CA SER A 89 22.36 11.51 11.35
C SER A 89 20.92 11.40 10.87
N ASP A 90 20.70 11.79 9.62
CA ASP A 90 19.38 11.71 8.99
C ASP A 90 19.13 10.26 8.59
N TRP A 91 17.89 9.80 8.73
CA TRP A 91 17.55 8.41 8.40
C TRP A 91 16.86 8.29 7.05
N ALA A 92 16.27 9.39 6.58
CA ALA A 92 15.60 9.47 5.30
C ALA A 92 15.60 10.88 4.71
N LEU A 93 15.38 10.94 3.41
CA LEU A 93 14.97 12.13 2.69
C LEU A 93 13.48 12.04 2.37
N VAL A 94 12.78 13.15 2.33
CA VAL A 94 11.43 13.22 1.81
C VAL A 94 11.32 14.27 0.72
N GLU A 95 10.83 13.85 -0.43
CA GLU A 95 10.55 14.71 -1.57
C GLU A 95 9.05 14.96 -1.67
N VAL A 96 8.67 16.23 -1.59
CA VAL A 96 7.30 16.73 -1.68
C VAL A 96 7.14 17.44 -3.02
N ALA A 97 7.10 16.65 -4.09
CA ALA A 97 6.73 17.15 -5.43
C ALA A 97 5.21 17.37 -5.52
N ASP A 98 4.44 16.53 -4.83
CA ASP A 98 3.01 16.62 -4.65
C ASP A 98 2.70 16.59 -3.14
N GLN A 99 1.82 17.49 -2.67
CA GLN A 99 1.44 17.55 -1.25
C GLN A 99 0.69 16.30 -0.79
N ARG A 100 -0.03 15.62 -1.69
CA ARG A 100 -0.74 14.37 -1.45
C ARG A 100 0.20 13.17 -1.43
N TYR A 101 1.20 13.11 -2.31
CA TYR A 101 2.02 11.91 -2.49
C TYR A 101 3.52 12.14 -2.24
N PRO A 102 3.94 12.44 -1.00
CA PRO A 102 5.35 12.59 -0.69
C PRO A 102 6.08 11.25 -0.78
N ALA A 103 7.28 11.27 -1.36
CA ALA A 103 8.14 10.09 -1.52
C ALA A 103 9.31 10.16 -0.52
N LEU A 104 9.46 9.12 0.31
CA LEU A 104 10.51 9.03 1.31
C LEU A 104 11.62 8.07 0.86
N TYR A 105 12.87 8.50 0.84
CA TYR A 105 14.04 7.70 0.43
C TYR A 105 14.95 7.36 1.61
N THR A 106 15.44 6.12 1.68
CA THR A 106 16.35 5.69 2.75
C THR A 106 17.29 4.56 2.30
N ALA A 107 18.47 4.50 2.93
CA ALA A 107 19.43 3.41 2.78
C ALA A 107 19.40 2.43 3.97
N LEU A 108 18.47 2.60 4.92
CA LEU A 108 18.32 1.70 6.07
C LEU A 108 17.96 0.26 5.66
N GLU A 109 18.27 -0.70 6.52
CA GLU A 109 17.77 -2.08 6.37
C GLU A 109 16.24 -2.14 6.35
N SER A 110 15.67 -3.14 5.66
CA SER A 110 14.22 -3.22 5.43
C SER A 110 13.39 -3.18 6.71
N ASP A 111 13.79 -3.93 7.73
CA ASP A 111 12.99 -4.05 8.96
C ASP A 111 13.04 -2.75 9.77
N THR A 112 14.22 -2.11 9.85
CA THR A 112 14.38 -0.81 10.51
C THR A 112 13.61 0.28 9.77
N ALA A 113 13.71 0.33 8.44
CA ALA A 113 13.00 1.28 7.60
C ALA A 113 11.48 1.11 7.71
N ASN A 114 10.97 -0.12 7.61
CA ASN A 114 9.56 -0.43 7.76
C ASN A 114 9.03 -0.01 9.13
N LYS A 115 9.71 -0.39 10.23
CA LYS A 115 9.33 0.00 11.60
C LYS A 115 9.28 1.52 11.77
N ARG A 116 10.22 2.27 11.17
CA ARG A 116 10.23 3.74 11.21
C ARG A 116 9.07 4.35 10.43
N VAL A 117 8.78 3.84 9.24
CA VAL A 117 7.63 4.27 8.43
C VAL A 117 6.30 3.92 9.11
N ASP A 118 6.20 2.75 9.74
CA ASP A 118 5.02 2.37 10.54
C ASP A 118 4.77 3.34 11.69
N ARG A 119 5.82 3.67 12.45
CA ARG A 119 5.72 4.65 13.55
C ARG A 119 5.29 6.04 13.04
N LEU A 120 5.77 6.45 11.87
CA LEU A 120 5.33 7.69 11.21
C LEU A 120 3.83 7.68 10.93
N ILE A 121 3.35 6.63 10.28
CA ILE A 121 1.95 6.50 9.84
C ILE A 121 1.00 6.34 11.03
N GLN A 122 1.41 5.60 12.07
CA GLN A 122 0.62 5.47 13.30
C GLN A 122 0.61 6.77 14.12
N GLY A 123 1.70 7.55 14.05
CA GLY A 123 1.84 8.81 14.76
C GLY A 123 1.07 9.98 14.15
N SER A 124 0.50 9.82 12.95
CA SER A 124 -0.21 10.89 12.25
C SER A 124 -1.47 10.36 11.56
N PRO A 125 -2.68 10.83 11.93
CA PRO A 125 -3.89 10.48 11.21
C PRO A 125 -3.89 11.04 9.78
N LEU A 126 -3.10 12.07 9.50
CA LEU A 126 -3.03 12.69 8.19
C LEU A 126 -2.15 11.93 7.20
N LEU A 127 -1.52 10.83 7.63
CA LEU A 127 -0.57 10.06 6.84
C LEU A 127 -1.02 8.59 6.71
N ASP A 128 -0.90 8.05 5.51
CA ASP A 128 -1.01 6.61 5.25
C ASP A 128 0.02 6.15 4.20
N ARG A 129 0.08 4.85 3.97
CA ARG A 129 0.78 4.29 2.80
C ARG A 129 -0.05 4.51 1.54
N ALA A 130 0.61 4.57 0.39
CA ALA A 130 -0.06 4.23 -0.85
C ALA A 130 -0.39 2.73 -0.87
N TRP A 131 -1.59 2.36 -1.33
CA TRP A 131 -2.05 0.97 -1.40
C TRP A 131 -2.31 0.57 -2.86
N PHE A 132 -1.46 -0.28 -3.42
CA PHE A 132 -1.59 -0.77 -4.79
C PHE A 132 -2.34 -2.12 -4.78
N ALA A 133 -3.63 -2.06 -5.11
CA ALA A 133 -4.46 -3.26 -5.26
C ALA A 133 -3.96 -4.16 -6.39
N ALA A 134 -4.23 -5.47 -6.32
CA ALA A 134 -3.70 -6.41 -7.29
C ALA A 134 -4.09 -6.10 -8.76
N PRO A 135 -5.31 -5.60 -9.07
CA PRO A 135 -5.63 -5.15 -10.42
C PRO A 135 -4.66 -4.08 -10.95
N MET A 136 -4.17 -3.16 -10.11
CA MET A 136 -3.17 -2.18 -10.52
C MET A 136 -1.85 -2.86 -10.93
N PHE A 137 -1.41 -3.89 -10.19
CA PHE A 137 -0.24 -4.66 -10.59
C PHE A 137 -0.42 -5.43 -11.90
N GLN A 138 -1.63 -5.90 -12.19
CA GLN A 138 -1.92 -6.58 -13.46
C GLN A 138 -1.75 -5.61 -14.64
N HIS A 139 -2.17 -4.37 -14.46
CA HIS A 139 -1.95 -3.31 -15.44
C HIS A 139 -0.48 -2.86 -15.54
N LEU A 140 0.21 -2.67 -14.41
CA LEU A 140 1.66 -2.41 -14.42
C LEU A 140 2.42 -3.56 -15.11
N TRP A 141 1.98 -4.80 -14.93
CA TRP A 141 2.54 -5.94 -15.62
C TRP A 141 2.32 -5.87 -17.14
N GLN A 142 1.14 -5.41 -17.58
CA GLN A 142 0.89 -5.17 -19.00
C GLN A 142 1.85 -4.11 -19.56
N LEU A 143 2.07 -3.00 -18.85
CA LEU A 143 3.10 -2.02 -19.23
C LEU A 143 4.49 -2.64 -19.33
N VAL A 144 4.84 -3.57 -18.43
CA VAL A 144 6.12 -4.29 -18.49
C VAL A 144 6.21 -5.19 -19.72
N LEU A 145 5.13 -5.88 -20.09
CA LEU A 145 5.06 -6.71 -21.30
C LEU A 145 5.25 -5.87 -22.57
N ASP A 146 4.68 -4.66 -22.59
CA ASP A 146 4.70 -3.79 -23.76
C ASP A 146 6.01 -3.00 -23.90
N ALA A 147 6.61 -2.58 -22.78
CA ALA A 147 7.79 -1.71 -22.78
C ALA A 147 9.13 -2.45 -22.84
N TYR A 148 9.20 -3.72 -22.39
CA TYR A 148 10.46 -4.43 -22.22
C TYR A 148 10.60 -5.65 -23.12
N PRO A 149 11.83 -5.93 -23.64
CA PRO A 149 12.07 -7.10 -24.46
C PRO A 149 11.70 -8.42 -23.75
N PRO A 150 11.10 -9.40 -24.45
CA PRO A 150 10.55 -10.61 -23.84
C PRO A 150 11.60 -11.54 -23.20
N HIS A 151 12.88 -11.33 -23.49
CA HIS A 151 13.99 -12.09 -22.93
C HIS A 151 14.49 -11.55 -21.58
N ARG A 152 14.10 -10.33 -21.19
CA ARG A 152 14.40 -9.76 -19.86
C ARG A 152 13.68 -10.58 -18.79
N PHE A 153 14.29 -10.67 -17.60
CA PHE A 153 13.67 -11.34 -16.46
C PHE A 153 12.86 -10.33 -15.64
N SER A 154 11.72 -10.78 -15.13
CA SER A 154 10.95 -10.09 -14.11
C SER A 154 10.61 -11.07 -12.98
N GLN A 155 10.10 -10.53 -11.89
CA GLN A 155 9.70 -11.27 -10.71
C GLN A 155 8.33 -10.77 -10.25
N ILE A 156 7.41 -11.69 -10.02
CA ILE A 156 6.10 -11.41 -9.43
C ILE A 156 5.97 -12.23 -8.15
N VAL A 157 5.48 -11.60 -7.09
CA VAL A 157 5.14 -12.28 -5.84
C VAL A 157 3.65 -12.18 -5.60
N PHE A 158 3.08 -13.34 -5.36
CA PHE A 158 1.71 -13.54 -4.95
C PHE A 158 1.69 -13.93 -3.48
N GLU A 159 0.82 -13.33 -2.70
CA GLU A 159 0.68 -13.66 -1.29
C GLU A 159 -0.77 -13.52 -0.85
N HIS A 160 -1.32 -14.63 -0.35
CA HIS A 160 -2.59 -14.66 0.35
C HIS A 160 -2.38 -15.30 1.71
N GLU A 161 -2.71 -14.55 2.75
CA GLU A 161 -2.67 -15.00 4.14
C GLU A 161 -4.09 -15.31 4.56
N SER A 162 -4.47 -16.59 4.62
CA SER A 162 -5.78 -17.03 5.11
C SER A 162 -5.90 -16.84 6.63
N LEU A 163 -5.69 -15.63 7.14
CA LEU A 163 -5.63 -15.30 8.57
C LEU A 163 -6.91 -15.70 9.31
N TYR A 164 -8.02 -15.73 8.59
CA TYR A 164 -9.33 -16.02 9.13
C TYR A 164 -9.81 -17.42 8.77
N GLU A 165 -9.03 -18.26 8.10
CA GLU A 165 -9.34 -19.68 7.88
C GLU A 165 -8.58 -20.49 8.92
N VAL A 166 -9.23 -20.82 10.04
CA VAL A 166 -8.69 -21.69 11.09
C VAL A 166 -9.70 -22.81 11.33
N PHE A 167 -9.23 -24.05 11.38
CA PHE A 167 -10.09 -25.21 11.62
C PHE A 167 -10.51 -25.28 13.10
N ALA A 168 -11.69 -25.86 13.35
CA ALA A 168 -12.27 -25.93 14.69
C ALA A 168 -11.39 -26.66 15.72
N ASP A 169 -10.53 -27.58 15.27
CA ASP A 169 -9.63 -28.37 16.13
C ASP A 169 -8.48 -27.53 16.73
N ASP A 170 -8.10 -26.42 16.10
CA ASP A 170 -7.02 -25.53 16.57
C ASP A 170 -7.49 -24.54 17.66
N LEU A 171 -8.79 -24.47 17.94
CA LEU A 171 -9.39 -23.54 18.91
C LEU A 171 -9.28 -24.02 20.36
N ALA A 172 -8.92 -25.28 20.60
CA ALA A 172 -8.84 -25.85 21.94
C ALA A 172 -7.62 -25.37 22.76
N VAL A 173 -6.67 -24.65 22.14
CA VAL A 173 -5.36 -24.35 22.76
C VAL A 173 -5.11 -22.86 23.04
N SER A 174 -5.93 -21.93 22.51
CA SER A 174 -5.63 -20.48 22.54
C SER A 174 -6.44 -19.65 23.54
N SER A 175 -6.98 -20.24 24.60
CA SER A 175 -7.61 -19.48 25.71
C SER A 175 -6.57 -18.93 26.69
N VAL A 176 -5.67 -18.06 26.20
CA VAL A 176 -4.83 -17.25 27.07
C VAL A 176 -4.96 -15.80 26.63
N ASP A 177 -5.53 -14.99 27.51
CA ASP A 177 -5.58 -13.53 27.44
C ASP A 177 -4.18 -12.98 27.19
N ASN A 178 -3.85 -12.71 25.93
CA ASN A 178 -2.66 -11.99 25.55
C ASN A 178 -3.07 -10.64 24.98
N GLU A 179 -3.16 -9.66 25.88
CA GLU A 179 -2.95 -8.24 25.56
C GLU A 179 -1.49 -8.07 25.08
N LEU A 180 -1.21 -8.43 23.83
CA LEU A 180 0.11 -8.30 23.24
C LEU A 180 0.21 -7.05 22.36
N ASP A 181 1.30 -6.33 22.62
CA ASP A 181 1.78 -5.09 22.04
C ASP A 181 1.81 -5.12 20.49
N ASP A 182 0.90 -4.34 19.90
CA ASP A 182 0.61 -4.21 18.46
C ASP A 182 1.73 -3.48 17.70
N THR A 183 2.82 -4.20 17.39
CA THR A 183 3.70 -3.81 16.29
C THR A 183 3.34 -4.58 15.03
N TRP A 184 3.36 -3.92 13.88
CA TRP A 184 2.90 -4.45 12.58
C TRP A 184 3.72 -5.64 12.07
N HIS A 185 4.76 -6.01 12.82
CA HIS A 185 5.49 -7.25 12.81
C HIS A 185 5.18 -7.99 14.11
N VAL A 186 4.06 -8.73 14.15
CA VAL A 186 4.01 -9.86 15.08
C VAL A 186 5.05 -10.82 14.52
N ASP A 187 6.19 -10.94 15.19
CA ASP A 187 7.08 -12.07 14.94
C ASP A 187 6.23 -13.31 15.19
N ASP A 188 5.99 -14.08 14.13
CA ASP A 188 5.14 -15.29 14.11
C ASP A 188 5.60 -16.37 15.11
N GLU A 189 6.71 -16.15 15.83
CA GLU A 189 7.31 -17.09 16.78
C GLU A 189 6.54 -17.21 18.11
N ASP A 190 5.74 -16.22 18.52
CA ASP A 190 5.05 -16.24 19.83
C ASP A 190 3.59 -16.72 19.78
N MET A 191 3.03 -16.98 18.60
CA MET A 191 1.69 -17.58 18.44
C MET A 191 1.80 -19.10 18.25
N LEU A 192 2.22 -19.79 19.30
CA LEU A 192 2.25 -21.26 19.36
C LEU A 192 0.85 -21.84 19.08
N GLY A 193 0.69 -22.50 17.94
CA GLY A 193 -0.26 -23.63 17.82
C GLY A 193 -1.37 -23.58 16.76
N VAL A 194 -1.43 -22.59 15.86
CA VAL A 194 -2.42 -22.61 14.76
C VAL A 194 -1.71 -22.67 13.41
N GLU A 195 -1.89 -23.76 12.67
CA GLU A 195 -1.36 -23.91 11.31
C GLU A 195 -2.12 -22.96 10.38
N ARG A 196 -1.56 -21.77 10.14
CA ARG A 196 -2.14 -20.79 9.22
C ARG A 196 -1.72 -21.10 7.79
N ARG A 197 -2.69 -21.21 6.89
CA ARG A 197 -2.41 -21.32 5.45
C ARG A 197 -1.94 -19.96 4.90
N ARG A 198 -0.63 -19.73 4.92
CA ARG A 198 0.01 -18.64 4.18
C ARG A 198 0.48 -19.16 2.83
N THR A 199 -0.23 -18.79 1.76
CA THR A 199 0.22 -19.10 0.41
C THR A 199 1.08 -17.96 -0.10
N ARG A 200 2.38 -18.21 -0.26
CA ARG A 200 3.30 -17.27 -0.89
C ARG A 200 4.00 -17.93 -2.07
N MET A 201 3.82 -17.35 -3.26
CA MET A 201 4.47 -17.82 -4.48
C MET A 201 5.31 -16.70 -5.08
N GLN A 202 6.57 -16.98 -5.37
CA GLN A 202 7.47 -16.08 -6.08
C GLN A 202 7.86 -16.72 -7.41
N ILE A 203 7.51 -16.06 -8.52
CA ILE A 203 7.88 -16.53 -9.86
C ILE A 203 8.91 -15.56 -10.43
N THR A 204 10.08 -16.07 -10.82
CA THR A 204 11.13 -15.30 -11.49
C THR A 204 11.44 -15.96 -12.82
N GLU A 205 11.12 -15.28 -13.91
CA GLU A 205 11.19 -15.86 -15.25
C GLU A 205 11.24 -14.75 -16.32
N ARG A 206 11.58 -15.12 -17.56
CA ARG A 206 11.54 -14.22 -18.71
C ARG A 206 10.14 -13.65 -18.92
N ILE A 207 10.09 -12.34 -19.18
CA ILE A 207 8.85 -11.57 -19.36
C ILE A 207 7.93 -12.23 -20.39
N GLY A 208 8.45 -12.62 -21.55
CA GLY A 208 7.63 -13.26 -22.59
C GLY A 208 7.06 -14.63 -22.19
N LYS A 209 7.74 -15.38 -21.31
CA LYS A 209 7.23 -16.66 -20.82
C LYS A 209 6.19 -16.46 -19.71
N LEU A 210 6.44 -15.51 -18.79
CA LEU A 210 5.45 -15.09 -17.79
C LEU A 210 4.16 -14.57 -18.44
N GLY A 211 4.27 -13.73 -19.46
CA GLY A 211 3.12 -13.18 -20.18
C GLY A 211 2.21 -14.25 -20.80
N ARG A 212 2.77 -15.40 -21.19
CA ARG A 212 1.99 -16.54 -21.71
C ARG A 212 1.48 -17.48 -20.61
N ALA A 213 2.24 -17.65 -19.53
CA ALA A 213 1.93 -18.63 -18.50
C ALA A 213 0.89 -18.11 -17.49
N LEU A 214 1.03 -16.86 -17.02
CA LEU A 214 0.20 -16.31 -15.95
C LEU A 214 -1.29 -16.30 -16.27
N PRO A 215 -1.75 -15.88 -17.48
CA PRO A 215 -3.18 -15.90 -17.81
C PRO A 215 -3.80 -17.31 -17.78
N ARG A 216 -2.98 -18.35 -17.98
CA ARG A 216 -3.43 -19.76 -17.94
C ARG A 216 -3.46 -20.33 -16.52
N MET A 217 -2.59 -19.84 -15.63
CA MET A 217 -2.48 -20.34 -14.26
C MET A 217 -3.49 -19.68 -13.31
N ARG A 218 -3.80 -18.40 -13.53
CA ARG A 218 -4.69 -17.62 -12.64
C ARG A 218 -6.10 -18.20 -12.46
N PRO A 219 -6.78 -18.70 -13.51
CA PRO A 219 -8.10 -19.31 -13.35
C PRO A 219 -8.07 -20.54 -12.41
N GLU A 220 -6.97 -21.30 -12.45
CA GLU A 220 -6.81 -22.58 -11.74
C GLU A 220 -6.27 -22.42 -10.31
N TYR A 221 -5.65 -21.28 -9.98
CA TYR A 221 -5.04 -21.05 -8.67
C TYR A 221 -5.30 -19.64 -8.16
N GLU A 222 -6.36 -19.50 -7.37
CA GLU A 222 -6.86 -18.21 -6.86
C GLU A 222 -5.82 -17.34 -6.14
N PRO A 223 -4.85 -17.87 -5.36
CA PRO A 223 -3.84 -17.04 -4.72
C PRO A 223 -3.02 -16.17 -5.70
N LEU A 224 -3.01 -16.50 -7.01
CA LEU A 224 -2.39 -15.68 -8.05
C LEU A 224 -3.15 -14.37 -8.36
N GLU A 225 -4.34 -14.18 -7.79
CA GLU A 225 -5.08 -12.92 -7.87
C GLU A 225 -4.55 -11.88 -6.87
N SER A 226 -3.80 -12.28 -5.84
CA SER A 226 -3.26 -11.39 -4.80
C SER A 226 -1.78 -11.08 -5.05
N ILE A 227 -1.49 -10.20 -6.02
CA ILE A 227 -0.13 -9.71 -6.29
C ILE A 227 0.26 -8.72 -5.19
N VAL A 228 1.37 -9.02 -4.50
CA VAL A 228 1.93 -8.14 -3.45
C VAL A 228 3.25 -7.47 -3.84
N ARG A 229 3.90 -7.96 -4.91
CA ARG A 229 5.13 -7.35 -5.42
C ARG A 229 5.33 -7.62 -6.91
N LEU A 230 5.76 -6.61 -7.63
CA LEU A 230 6.17 -6.70 -9.03
C LEU A 230 7.57 -6.08 -9.20
N ARG A 231 8.47 -6.78 -9.90
CA ARG A 231 9.75 -6.21 -10.34
C ARG A 231 9.62 -5.61 -11.72
N ILE A 232 9.69 -4.29 -11.80
CA ILE A 232 9.77 -3.54 -13.06
C ILE A 232 11.25 -3.52 -13.50
N PRO A 233 11.61 -4.02 -14.69
CA PRO A 233 13.00 -3.96 -15.16
C PRO A 233 13.47 -2.50 -15.30
N ALA A 234 14.74 -2.22 -15.01
CA ALA A 234 15.34 -0.92 -15.32
C ALA A 234 15.83 -0.87 -16.78
N PRO A 235 16.02 0.31 -17.41
CA PRO A 235 16.49 0.40 -18.79
C PRO A 235 17.79 -0.38 -19.04
N HIS A 236 18.76 -0.24 -18.15
CA HIS A 236 20.01 -0.98 -18.18
C HIS A 236 19.91 -2.27 -17.38
N ARG A 237 20.43 -2.27 -16.15
CA ARG A 237 20.64 -3.48 -15.36
C ARG A 237 19.71 -3.53 -14.15
N GLY A 238 19.30 -4.73 -13.78
CA GLY A 238 18.45 -4.96 -12.61
C GLY A 238 17.01 -4.48 -12.83
N GLY A 239 16.43 -3.93 -11.76
CA GLY A 239 15.05 -3.44 -11.77
C GLY A 239 14.63 -2.92 -10.39
N HIS A 240 13.35 -2.59 -10.28
CA HIS A 240 12.76 -1.97 -9.11
C HIS A 240 11.64 -2.86 -8.60
N ASP A 241 11.75 -3.31 -7.35
CA ASP A 241 10.67 -4.05 -6.70
C ASP A 241 9.63 -3.03 -6.19
N VAL A 242 8.41 -3.10 -6.72
CA VAL A 242 7.25 -2.30 -6.28
C VAL A 242 6.36 -3.18 -5.43
N TYR A 243 6.07 -2.76 -4.19
CA TYR A 243 5.28 -3.50 -3.20
C TYR A 243 3.88 -2.89 -3.07
N PHE A 244 2.90 -3.70 -2.69
CA PHE A 244 1.50 -3.28 -2.54
C PHE A 244 1.29 -2.13 -1.54
N ASP A 245 2.23 -1.93 -0.62
CA ASP A 245 2.16 -0.98 0.48
C ASP A 245 2.95 0.31 0.20
N GLY A 246 3.14 0.64 -1.09
CA GLY A 246 3.83 1.86 -1.52
C GLY A 246 5.35 1.80 -1.35
N LYS A 247 5.92 0.68 -0.88
CA LYS A 247 7.37 0.50 -0.80
C LYS A 247 7.97 0.21 -2.17
N PHE A 248 9.14 0.78 -2.41
CA PHE A 248 9.99 0.50 -3.56
C PHE A 248 11.37 0.04 -3.06
N THR A 249 11.99 -0.91 -3.74
CA THR A 249 13.39 -1.28 -3.48
C THR A 249 14.17 -1.25 -4.79
N ASN A 250 15.23 -0.45 -4.79
CA ASN A 250 16.12 -0.35 -5.94
C ASN A 250 17.04 -1.56 -6.00
N ARG A 251 16.96 -2.32 -7.10
CA ARG A 251 17.92 -3.39 -7.44
C ARG A 251 18.61 -3.12 -8.77
N SER A 252 18.41 -1.92 -9.33
CA SER A 252 19.15 -1.41 -10.47
C SER A 252 20.43 -0.72 -10.00
N ASP A 253 21.24 -0.28 -10.94
CA ASP A 253 22.44 0.52 -10.73
C ASP A 253 22.19 2.03 -10.83
N SER A 254 20.93 2.47 -10.92
CA SER A 254 20.58 3.88 -11.13
C SER A 254 19.46 4.36 -10.22
N ILE A 255 19.73 5.45 -9.47
CA ILE A 255 18.69 6.14 -8.71
C ILE A 255 17.75 6.91 -9.63
N SER A 256 18.24 7.54 -10.69
CA SER A 256 17.38 8.24 -11.66
C SER A 256 16.31 7.31 -12.25
N SER A 257 16.67 6.06 -12.55
CA SER A 257 15.72 5.03 -12.99
C SER A 257 14.68 4.66 -11.92
N LEU A 258 15.08 4.62 -10.65
CA LEU A 258 14.15 4.42 -9.53
C LEU A 258 13.16 5.58 -9.44
N LEU A 259 13.65 6.83 -9.52
CA LEU A 259 12.83 8.04 -9.45
C LEU A 259 11.79 8.08 -10.59
N GLN A 260 12.20 7.74 -11.82
CA GLN A 260 11.29 7.62 -12.96
C GLN A 260 10.20 6.56 -12.72
N THR A 261 10.58 5.42 -12.13
CA THR A 261 9.62 4.35 -11.79
C THR A 261 8.63 4.80 -10.73
N ILE A 262 9.09 5.48 -9.69
CA ILE A 262 8.23 6.05 -8.63
C ILE A 262 7.28 7.08 -9.25
N GLN A 263 7.78 7.98 -10.09
CA GLN A 263 6.96 9.01 -10.73
C GLN A 263 5.88 8.41 -11.63
N MET A 264 6.21 7.41 -12.45
CA MET A 264 5.24 6.68 -13.28
C MET A 264 4.16 6.02 -12.42
N VAL A 265 4.55 5.24 -11.41
CA VAL A 265 3.60 4.52 -10.54
C VAL A 265 2.74 5.51 -9.75
N THR A 266 3.34 6.60 -9.26
CA THR A 266 2.63 7.67 -8.52
C THR A 266 1.63 8.38 -9.42
N SER A 267 1.95 8.64 -10.69
CA SER A 267 1.03 9.29 -11.63
C SER A 267 -0.20 8.43 -11.90
N ILE A 268 0.00 7.12 -12.12
CA ILE A 268 -1.09 6.16 -12.30
C ILE A 268 -1.95 6.09 -11.03
N TYR A 269 -1.30 5.98 -9.87
CA TYR A 269 -1.97 5.89 -8.58
C TYR A 269 -2.78 7.15 -8.27
N SER A 270 -2.16 8.33 -8.42
CA SER A 270 -2.81 9.63 -8.23
C SER A 270 -4.08 9.75 -9.04
N ARG A 271 -4.00 9.43 -10.34
CA ARG A 271 -5.13 9.53 -11.24
C ARG A 271 -6.21 8.51 -10.90
N LEU A 272 -5.83 7.29 -10.55
CA LEU A 272 -6.77 6.26 -10.11
C LEU A 272 -7.51 6.72 -8.84
N THR A 273 -6.81 7.30 -7.87
CA THR A 273 -7.41 7.79 -6.65
C THR A 273 -8.37 8.95 -6.96
N GLU A 274 -7.99 9.93 -7.76
CA GLU A 274 -8.88 11.02 -8.19
C GLU A 274 -10.16 10.51 -8.85
N LEU A 275 -10.05 9.58 -9.79
CA LEU A 275 -11.19 9.01 -10.49
C LEU A 275 -12.11 8.22 -9.53
N ALA A 276 -11.52 7.46 -8.61
CA ALA A 276 -12.28 6.73 -7.59
C ALA A 276 -13.01 7.69 -6.63
N GLU A 277 -12.37 8.80 -6.27
CA GLU A 277 -12.96 9.85 -5.44
C GLU A 277 -14.10 10.59 -6.14
N GLU A 278 -13.92 10.98 -7.41
CA GLU A 278 -14.95 11.60 -8.25
C GLU A 278 -16.17 10.69 -8.41
N ALA A 279 -15.95 9.39 -8.63
CA ALA A 279 -17.01 8.41 -8.75
C ALA A 279 -17.68 8.10 -7.41
N ALA A 280 -16.93 8.06 -6.31
CA ALA A 280 -17.48 7.82 -4.98
C ALA A 280 -18.28 9.01 -4.46
N TRP A 281 -17.92 10.24 -4.84
CA TRP A 281 -18.59 11.46 -4.37
C TRP A 281 -19.05 12.32 -5.53
N PRO A 282 -20.08 11.88 -6.28
CA PRO A 282 -20.65 12.70 -7.33
C PRO A 282 -21.07 14.03 -6.72
N HIS A 283 -20.49 15.12 -7.25
CA HIS A 283 -20.89 16.46 -6.87
C HIS A 283 -22.35 16.62 -7.24
N THR A 284 -23.26 16.57 -6.27
CA THR A 284 -24.64 17.00 -6.44
C THR A 284 -24.61 18.52 -6.60
N ALA A 285 -24.35 18.95 -7.83
CA ALA A 285 -24.69 20.27 -8.29
C ALA A 285 -26.22 20.35 -8.31
N ASP A 286 -26.82 20.74 -7.20
CA ASP A 286 -28.04 21.53 -7.23
C ASP A 286 -28.16 22.39 -5.98
N MET A 287 -28.11 23.70 -6.24
CA MET A 287 -28.37 24.75 -5.28
C MET A 287 -29.81 24.61 -4.74
N VAL A 288 -29.96 24.16 -3.51
CA VAL A 288 -31.11 24.58 -2.69
C VAL A 288 -30.67 25.82 -1.93
N THR A 289 -31.02 26.98 -2.49
CA THR A 289 -30.99 28.27 -1.80
C THR A 289 -31.70 28.15 -0.44
N GLY A 290 -30.92 28.22 0.65
CA GLY A 290 -31.43 28.48 1.99
C GLY A 290 -31.66 27.29 2.94
N GLY A 291 -31.26 26.07 2.59
CA GLY A 291 -31.36 24.88 3.46
C GLY A 291 -30.00 24.29 3.81
N ALA A 292 -29.91 23.58 4.94
CA ALA A 292 -28.71 22.83 5.34
C ALA A 292 -28.21 21.96 4.18
N GLN A 293 -26.90 22.01 3.90
CA GLN A 293 -26.26 21.23 2.84
C GLN A 293 -26.65 19.75 3.01
N PRO A 294 -27.30 19.11 2.02
CA PRO A 294 -27.63 17.70 2.11
C PRO A 294 -26.32 16.89 2.17
N ILE A 295 -26.21 16.00 3.16
CA ILE A 295 -25.10 15.06 3.25
C ILE A 295 -25.21 14.13 2.04
N SER A 296 -24.34 14.31 1.05
CA SER A 296 -24.21 13.34 -0.05
C SER A 296 -23.62 12.07 0.54
N LEU A 297 -24.41 10.99 0.56
CA LEU A 297 -24.02 9.68 1.10
C LEU A 297 -22.94 8.98 0.26
N GLY A 298 -22.57 9.54 -0.90
CA GLY A 298 -21.65 8.96 -1.85
C GLY A 298 -22.25 7.77 -2.62
N ASN A 299 -21.59 7.36 -3.69
CA ASN A 299 -21.87 6.11 -4.38
C ASN A 299 -21.30 4.94 -3.58
N PRO A 300 -22.03 3.81 -3.47
CA PRO A 300 -21.55 2.66 -2.74
C PRO A 300 -20.36 2.00 -3.43
N VAL A 301 -19.42 1.52 -2.62
CA VAL A 301 -18.38 0.59 -3.05
C VAL A 301 -18.86 -0.83 -2.78
N LEU A 302 -19.06 -1.61 -3.83
CA LEU A 302 -19.43 -3.02 -3.75
C LEU A 302 -18.21 -3.88 -4.05
N VAL A 303 -17.87 -4.78 -3.13
CA VAL A 303 -16.86 -5.81 -3.33
C VAL A 303 -17.53 -7.18 -3.26
N LYS A 304 -17.54 -7.92 -4.36
CA LYS A 304 -18.03 -9.30 -4.42
C LYS A 304 -16.86 -10.27 -4.23
N PHE A 305 -17.07 -11.30 -3.42
CA PHE A 305 -16.10 -12.38 -3.26
C PHE A 305 -16.27 -13.39 -4.40
N GLY A 306 -15.16 -13.88 -4.96
CA GLY A 306 -15.19 -14.89 -6.02
C GLY A 306 -15.86 -16.20 -5.56
N GLU A 307 -15.71 -16.53 -4.28
CA GLU A 307 -16.38 -17.65 -3.62
C GLU A 307 -17.06 -17.17 -2.33
N ARG A 308 -18.17 -17.83 -1.96
CA ARG A 308 -18.87 -17.56 -0.71
C ARG A 308 -17.95 -17.94 0.46
N LEU A 309 -17.67 -16.99 1.34
CA LEU A 309 -16.85 -17.21 2.53
C LEU A 309 -17.45 -18.31 3.40
N GLU A 310 -16.61 -19.15 4.00
CA GLU A 310 -17.06 -20.04 5.08
C GLU A 310 -17.61 -19.23 6.26
N LEU A 311 -18.61 -19.77 6.96
CA LEU A 311 -19.22 -19.07 8.10
C LEU A 311 -18.17 -18.76 9.17
N ALA A 312 -17.30 -19.71 9.50
CA ALA A 312 -16.25 -19.51 10.51
C ALA A 312 -15.27 -18.39 10.13
N THR A 313 -14.89 -18.31 8.85
CA THR A 313 -14.03 -17.25 8.31
C THR A 313 -14.69 -15.88 8.41
N PHE A 314 -15.96 -15.80 8.01
CA PHE A 314 -16.76 -14.58 8.17
C PHE A 314 -16.82 -14.15 9.64
N GLU A 315 -17.20 -15.06 10.55
CA GLU A 315 -17.34 -14.75 11.98
C GLU A 315 -16.05 -14.22 12.61
N ARG A 316 -14.90 -14.82 12.29
CA ARG A 316 -13.58 -14.38 12.77
C ARG A 316 -13.19 -13.01 12.22
N TRP A 317 -13.43 -12.77 10.93
CA TRP A 317 -13.16 -11.47 10.34
C TRP A 317 -13.99 -10.37 10.99
N ILE A 318 -15.30 -10.59 11.14
CA ILE A 318 -16.19 -9.64 11.80
C ILE A 318 -15.76 -9.35 13.25
N ALA A 319 -15.27 -10.37 13.98
CA ALA A 319 -14.77 -10.18 15.34
C ALA A 319 -13.56 -9.23 15.41
N VAL A 320 -12.69 -9.23 14.39
CA VAL A 320 -11.51 -8.34 14.33
C VAL A 320 -11.89 -6.88 14.09
N LEU A 321 -13.00 -6.59 13.41
CA LEU A 321 -13.46 -5.21 13.18
C LEU A 321 -13.89 -4.48 14.47
N ARG A 322 -14.06 -5.20 15.59
CA ARG A 322 -14.26 -4.61 16.92
C ARG A 322 -12.99 -4.02 17.53
N ARG A 323 -11.81 -4.40 17.03
CA ARG A 323 -10.51 -3.94 17.53
C ARG A 323 -10.08 -2.69 16.79
N LYS A 324 -9.65 -1.66 17.52
CA LYS A 324 -9.16 -0.41 16.91
C LYS A 324 -7.91 -0.63 16.05
N ASN A 325 -7.00 -1.48 16.49
CA ASN A 325 -5.78 -1.79 15.78
C ASN A 325 -5.95 -3.08 14.97
N ASN A 326 -6.39 -2.96 13.72
CA ASN A 326 -6.45 -4.09 12.82
C ASN A 326 -5.90 -3.73 11.43
N ARG A 327 -5.63 -4.75 10.62
CA ARG A 327 -5.02 -4.61 9.30
C ARG A 327 -5.82 -3.73 8.33
N PHE A 328 -7.14 -3.66 8.49
CA PHE A 328 -8.04 -2.84 7.66
C PHE A 328 -8.06 -1.36 8.09
N ARG A 329 -7.61 -1.05 9.32
CA ARG A 329 -7.77 0.25 9.98
C ARG A 329 -9.24 0.69 10.05
N LEU A 330 -10.16 -0.26 10.18
CA LEU A 330 -11.60 0.01 10.31
C LEU A 330 -12.07 -0.44 11.69
N TRP A 331 -12.77 0.41 12.42
CA TRP A 331 -13.25 0.08 13.76
C TRP A 331 -14.74 0.38 13.90
N GLY A 332 -15.50 -0.59 14.39
CA GLY A 332 -16.93 -0.41 14.65
C GLY A 332 -17.51 -1.57 15.45
N ASN A 333 -18.76 -1.42 15.89
CA ASN A 333 -19.46 -2.49 16.58
C ASN A 333 -20.43 -3.22 15.62
N PRO A 334 -20.18 -4.50 15.28
CA PRO A 334 -21.03 -5.25 14.38
C PRO A 334 -22.43 -5.51 14.95
N ILE A 335 -23.44 -5.13 14.16
CA ILE A 335 -24.86 -5.40 14.38
C ILE A 335 -25.23 -6.62 13.53
N ARG A 336 -25.56 -7.73 14.20
CA ARG A 336 -25.95 -8.98 13.53
C ARG A 336 -27.35 -8.85 12.95
N LEU A 337 -27.50 -9.06 11.65
CA LEU A 337 -28.81 -9.06 10.97
C LEU A 337 -29.23 -10.48 10.53
N GLY A 338 -28.33 -11.45 10.61
CA GLY A 338 -28.58 -12.85 10.32
C GLY A 338 -27.32 -13.70 10.37
N GLU A 339 -27.46 -14.99 10.09
CA GLU A 339 -26.32 -15.92 9.97
C GLU A 339 -25.52 -15.58 8.70
N GLY A 340 -24.35 -14.95 8.88
CA GLY A 340 -23.54 -14.48 7.76
C GLY A 340 -23.91 -13.11 7.18
N LYS A 341 -24.65 -12.27 7.92
CA LYS A 341 -24.88 -10.86 7.56
C LYS A 341 -24.72 -9.93 8.75
N VAL A 342 -23.90 -8.89 8.58
CA VAL A 342 -23.69 -7.85 9.59
C VAL A 342 -23.75 -6.46 8.97
N HIS A 343 -24.22 -5.52 9.78
CA HIS A 343 -24.10 -4.10 9.51
C HIS A 343 -23.17 -3.46 10.54
N ILE A 344 -22.34 -2.52 10.12
CA ILE A 344 -21.35 -1.86 10.98
C ILE A 344 -21.34 -0.37 10.66
N TYR A 345 -21.70 0.44 11.65
CA TYR A 345 -21.31 1.85 11.69
C TYR A 345 -19.85 1.90 12.13
N ALA A 346 -18.95 2.01 11.17
CA ALA A 346 -17.52 1.96 11.41
C ALA A 346 -16.88 3.34 11.26
N VAL A 347 -15.63 3.41 11.68
CA VAL A 347 -14.75 4.57 11.53
C VAL A 347 -13.47 4.09 10.85
N ASP A 348 -13.04 4.83 9.82
CA ASP A 348 -11.71 4.69 9.26
C ASP A 348 -10.70 5.36 10.20
N ASN A 349 -9.84 4.56 10.83
CA ASN A 349 -8.82 5.00 11.78
C ASN A 349 -7.65 5.76 11.12
N HIS A 350 -7.65 5.91 9.79
CA HIS A 350 -6.80 6.88 9.11
C HIS A 350 -7.28 8.29 9.38
N LEU A 351 -8.51 8.65 9.00
CA LEU A 351 -9.02 10.02 9.12
C LEU A 351 -10.07 10.25 10.19
N TRP A 352 -10.38 9.22 10.97
CA TRP A 352 -11.51 9.22 11.89
C TRP A 352 -12.83 9.57 11.20
N GLN A 353 -12.96 9.18 9.93
CA GLN A 353 -14.15 9.42 9.13
C GLN A 353 -15.12 8.25 9.26
N PRO A 354 -16.44 8.51 9.38
CA PRO A 354 -17.42 7.44 9.44
C PRO A 354 -17.48 6.69 8.10
N ILE A 355 -17.78 5.40 8.17
CA ILE A 355 -17.99 4.52 7.01
C ILE A 355 -19.05 3.49 7.40
N ASP A 356 -20.09 3.35 6.57
CA ASP A 356 -21.14 2.37 6.82
C ASP A 356 -20.85 1.12 6.02
N LEU A 357 -20.82 -0.02 6.70
CA LEU A 357 -20.52 -1.31 6.09
C LEU A 357 -21.72 -2.24 6.21
N GLU A 358 -22.10 -2.86 5.11
CA GLU A 358 -22.93 -4.07 5.11
C GLU A 358 -22.08 -5.21 4.58
N ILE A 359 -21.86 -6.23 5.40
CA ILE A 359 -20.98 -7.35 5.07
C ILE A 359 -21.78 -8.64 5.13
N THR A 360 -21.71 -9.39 4.05
CA THR A 360 -22.28 -10.75 3.94
C THR A 360 -21.16 -11.76 3.67
N ARG A 361 -21.52 -13.04 3.53
CA ARG A 361 -20.58 -14.08 3.10
C ARG A 361 -20.27 -14.03 1.59
N ASP A 362 -21.01 -13.26 0.80
CA ASP A 362 -20.85 -13.21 -0.66
C ASP A 362 -20.29 -11.85 -1.14
N HIS A 363 -20.48 -10.79 -0.35
CA HIS A 363 -20.06 -9.44 -0.70
C HIS A 363 -19.95 -8.52 0.51
N LEU A 364 -19.27 -7.40 0.30
CA LEU A 364 -19.21 -6.23 1.17
C LEU A 364 -19.73 -5.01 0.41
N TYR A 365 -20.61 -4.25 1.05
CA TYR A 365 -21.01 -2.91 0.68
C TYR A 365 -20.38 -1.91 1.65
N ALA A 366 -19.74 -0.87 1.12
CA ALA A 366 -19.24 0.26 1.89
C ALA A 366 -19.82 1.57 1.35
N LEU A 367 -20.42 2.37 2.23
CA LEU A 367 -20.82 3.74 1.94
C LEU A 367 -19.79 4.67 2.56
N LEU A 368 -19.05 5.38 1.71
CA LEU A 368 -18.02 6.32 2.12
C LEU A 368 -18.58 7.74 1.95
N PRO A 369 -18.80 8.49 3.04
CA PRO A 369 -19.30 9.85 2.95
C PRO A 369 -18.31 10.75 2.20
N ALA A 370 -18.83 11.83 1.61
CA ALA A 370 -17.99 12.83 0.97
C ALA A 370 -16.91 13.36 1.93
N GLY A 371 -15.66 13.32 1.49
CA GLY A 371 -14.51 13.74 2.30
C GLY A 371 -13.74 12.61 3.00
N THR A 372 -14.18 11.34 2.87
CA THR A 372 -13.27 10.20 3.10
C THR A 372 -12.08 10.27 2.11
N CYS A 373 -11.01 9.52 2.32
CA CYS A 373 -9.89 9.48 1.36
C CYS A 373 -10.10 8.36 0.36
N GLY A 374 -9.85 8.57 -0.93
CA GLY A 374 -9.89 7.52 -1.95
C GLY A 374 -8.95 6.35 -1.62
N ASN A 375 -7.88 6.61 -0.88
CA ASN A 375 -6.99 5.58 -0.35
C ASN A 375 -7.70 4.54 0.53
N THR A 376 -8.78 4.91 1.21
CA THR A 376 -9.60 3.97 1.99
C THR A 376 -10.15 2.85 1.09
N ILE A 377 -10.57 3.17 -0.14
CA ILE A 377 -11.05 2.20 -1.12
C ILE A 377 -9.89 1.27 -1.52
N HIS A 378 -8.74 1.84 -1.87
CA HIS A 378 -7.56 1.07 -2.29
C HIS A 378 -7.06 0.12 -1.19
N ARG A 379 -6.99 0.61 0.05
CA ARG A 379 -6.59 -0.17 1.24
C ARG A 379 -7.60 -1.28 1.53
N LEU A 380 -8.90 -0.99 1.43
CA LEU A 380 -9.95 -1.98 1.63
C LEU A 380 -9.83 -3.12 0.62
N VAL A 381 -9.77 -2.82 -0.68
CA VAL A 381 -9.63 -3.83 -1.74
C VAL A 381 -8.35 -4.65 -1.53
N THR A 382 -7.20 -3.99 -1.31
CA THR A 382 -5.92 -4.66 -1.13
C THR A 382 -5.92 -5.63 0.05
N ASN A 383 -6.47 -5.21 1.20
CA ASN A 383 -6.53 -6.06 2.39
C ASN A 383 -7.56 -7.18 2.26
N LEU A 384 -8.69 -6.96 1.58
CA LEU A 384 -9.64 -8.04 1.27
C LEU A 384 -8.98 -9.12 0.41
N GLN A 385 -8.23 -8.73 -0.64
CA GLN A 385 -7.50 -9.69 -1.49
C GLN A 385 -6.46 -10.48 -0.71
N ARG A 386 -5.72 -9.78 0.15
CA ARG A 386 -4.62 -10.39 0.89
C ARG A 386 -5.06 -11.31 2.01
N PHE A 387 -6.16 -10.99 2.69
CA PHE A 387 -6.52 -11.65 3.95
C PHE A 387 -7.86 -12.39 3.96
N ILE A 388 -8.79 -12.07 3.04
CA ILE A 388 -10.17 -12.60 3.06
C ILE A 388 -10.45 -13.50 1.86
N ALA A 389 -10.31 -12.96 0.65
CA ALA A 389 -10.64 -13.66 -0.58
C ALA A 389 -9.72 -13.16 -1.71
N PRO A 390 -8.84 -13.99 -2.29
CA PRO A 390 -7.91 -13.55 -3.33
C PRO A 390 -8.60 -12.93 -4.54
N ARG A 391 -9.70 -13.56 -4.98
CA ARG A 391 -10.49 -13.19 -6.15
C ARG A 391 -11.64 -12.29 -5.71
N LEU A 392 -11.63 -11.04 -6.20
CA LEU A 392 -12.66 -10.04 -5.92
C LEU A 392 -13.16 -9.41 -7.22
N GLU A 393 -14.43 -9.00 -7.23
CA GLU A 393 -14.94 -8.01 -8.19
C GLU A 393 -15.33 -6.75 -7.42
N THR A 394 -14.74 -5.61 -7.77
CA THR A 394 -15.00 -4.34 -7.08
C THR A 394 -15.69 -3.35 -8.00
N TYR A 395 -16.68 -2.63 -7.49
CA TYR A 395 -17.45 -1.61 -8.18
C TYR A 395 -17.52 -0.34 -7.32
N ILE A 396 -17.49 0.83 -7.95
CA ILE A 396 -17.78 2.13 -7.34
C ILE A 396 -19.00 2.69 -8.07
N GLY A 397 -20.16 2.69 -7.41
CA GLY A 397 -21.44 2.90 -8.09
C GLY A 397 -21.70 1.77 -9.10
N ASP A 398 -21.84 2.13 -10.37
CA ASP A 398 -22.08 1.22 -11.50
C ASP A 398 -20.81 0.85 -12.29
N GLN A 399 -19.68 1.49 -12.00
CA GLN A 399 -18.42 1.30 -12.72
C GLN A 399 -17.52 0.28 -12.02
N ARG A 400 -16.82 -0.54 -12.81
CA ARG A 400 -15.86 -1.50 -12.25
C ARG A 400 -14.58 -0.79 -11.81
N TYR A 401 -13.99 -1.27 -10.72
CA TYR A 401 -12.72 -0.77 -10.22
C TYR A 401 -11.60 -0.84 -11.28
N GLU A 402 -11.58 -1.89 -12.09
CA GLU A 402 -10.62 -2.05 -13.19
C GLU A 402 -10.76 -0.98 -14.29
N ASP A 403 -11.97 -0.45 -14.52
CA ASP A 403 -12.21 0.56 -15.55
C ASP A 403 -11.53 1.89 -15.18
N PHE A 404 -11.53 2.26 -13.89
CA PHE A 404 -10.81 3.44 -13.40
C PHE A 404 -9.29 3.29 -13.57
N ILE A 405 -8.75 2.08 -13.41
CA ILE A 405 -7.32 1.80 -13.61
C ILE A 405 -6.98 1.93 -15.10
N ALA A 406 -7.80 1.37 -15.99
CA ALA A 406 -7.61 1.52 -17.44
C ALA A 406 -7.65 2.99 -17.87
N GLN A 407 -8.58 3.78 -17.32
CA GLN A 407 -8.67 5.23 -17.57
C GLN A 407 -7.44 5.98 -17.04
N ALA A 408 -6.97 5.67 -15.84
CA ALA A 408 -5.78 6.30 -15.24
C ALA A 408 -4.53 6.08 -16.10
N LEU A 409 -4.36 4.88 -16.67
CA LEU A 409 -3.27 4.56 -17.58
C LEU A 409 -3.36 5.33 -18.90
N ALA A 410 -4.55 5.37 -19.53
CA ALA A 410 -4.76 6.07 -20.79
C ALA A 410 -4.46 7.57 -20.67
N GLY A 411 -4.85 8.20 -19.55
CA GLY A 411 -4.52 9.59 -19.26
C GLY A 411 -3.02 9.84 -19.09
N THR A 412 -2.29 8.89 -18.49
CA THR A 412 -0.84 9.01 -18.23
C THR A 412 -0.02 8.95 -19.54
N VAL A 413 -0.41 8.08 -20.49
CA VAL A 413 0.26 7.96 -21.79
C VAL A 413 0.03 9.21 -22.67
N SER A 414 -1.16 9.80 -22.58
CA SER A 414 -1.55 10.97 -23.38
C SER A 414 -0.82 12.25 -22.97
N GLY A 415 -0.54 12.42 -21.67
CA GLY A 415 0.15 13.59 -21.13
C GLY A 415 1.65 13.67 -21.43
N HIS A 416 2.29 12.58 -21.85
CA HIS A 416 3.70 12.58 -22.25
C HIS A 416 3.94 13.12 -23.67
N ASN A 417 2.91 13.22 -24.51
CA ASN A 417 3.02 13.72 -25.89
C ASN A 417 2.66 15.20 -26.05
N SER A 418 2.32 15.92 -24.97
CA SER A 418 1.91 17.34 -25.02
C SER A 418 2.96 18.32 -24.51
N HIS A 419 4.18 17.86 -24.25
CA HIS A 419 5.33 18.68 -23.87
C HIS A 419 6.56 18.27 -24.68
N ASP A 420 6.48 18.46 -26.01
CA ASP A 420 7.63 18.61 -26.89
C ASP A 420 7.52 19.94 -27.65
#